data_AF-H9FK53-F1
#
_entry.id   AF-H9FK53-F1
#
_cell.length_a   1.000
_cell.length_b   1.000
_cell.length_c   1.000
_cell.angle_alpha   90.00
_cell.angle_beta   90.00
_cell.angle_gamma   90.00
#
_symmetry.space_group_name_H-M   'P 1'
#
loop_
_entity.id
_entity.type
_entity.pdbx_description
1 polymer ?
#
loop_
_entity_poly.entity_id
_entity_poly.type
_entity_poly.pdbx_seq_one_letter_code
_entity_poly.pdbx_strand_id
1 'polypeptide(L)'
;KLLNCLESLRVSLTSNPVSWVNNFGHEGLGLLLDELEKLLDKKQQENIDKKNQYKLIQCLKAFMNNKFGLQRILGDERSLLLLARAIDPKQPNMMTEIVKILSAICIVGEENILDKLLGAITTAAERNNRERFSPIVEGLENQEALQLQVACMQFINALVTSPYELDFRIHLRNEFLRSGLKTML
;
A
#
# COMPACT_ATOMS: atom_id res chain seq x y z
N LYS A 1 18.47 16.09 3.17
CA LYS A 1 19.36 15.28 2.28
C LYS A 1 18.62 14.08 1.70
N LEU A 2 18.00 13.21 2.52
CA LEU A 2 17.22 12.05 2.03
C LEU A 2 16.07 12.42 1.09
N LEU A 3 15.21 13.37 1.49
CA LEU A 3 14.04 13.78 0.68
C LEU A 3 14.41 14.14 -0.77
N ASN A 4 15.41 15.01 -0.95
CA ASN A 4 15.86 15.43 -2.28
C ASN A 4 16.41 14.25 -3.10
N CYS A 5 17.12 13.31 -2.45
CA CYS A 5 17.61 12.10 -3.11
C CYS A 5 16.44 11.23 -3.61
N LEU A 6 15.42 11.04 -2.78
CA LEU A 6 14.21 10.30 -3.16
C LEU A 6 13.41 11.02 -4.26
N GLU A 7 13.38 12.35 -4.26
CA GLU A 7 12.78 13.14 -5.33
C GLU A 7 13.48 12.93 -6.67
N SER A 8 14.81 12.99 -6.69
CA SER A 8 15.60 12.67 -7.89
C SER A 8 15.39 11.21 -8.32
N LEU A 9 15.43 10.26 -7.39
CA LEU A 9 15.24 8.84 -7.68
C LEU A 9 13.86 8.56 -8.27
N ARG A 10 12.79 9.15 -7.73
CA ARG A 10 11.43 9.03 -8.29
C ARG A 10 11.40 9.48 -9.75
N VAL A 11 12.06 10.60 -10.07
CA VAL A 11 12.15 11.09 -11.45
C VAL A 11 12.88 10.07 -12.32
N SER A 12 14.05 9.60 -11.90
CA SER A 12 14.83 8.59 -12.65
C SER A 12 14.05 7.29 -12.88
N LEU A 13 13.33 6.78 -11.88
CA LEU A 13 12.48 5.59 -11.99
C LEU A 13 11.33 5.77 -12.99
N THR A 14 10.89 7.01 -13.21
CA THR A 14 9.76 7.31 -14.11
C THR A 14 10.22 7.63 -15.53
N SER A 15 11.34 8.33 -15.69
CA SER A 15 11.79 8.87 -16.98
C SER A 15 12.78 7.98 -17.73
N ASN A 16 13.50 7.11 -17.03
CA ASN A 16 14.50 6.25 -17.68
C ASN A 16 13.88 4.97 -18.26
N PRO A 17 14.56 4.31 -19.21
CA PRO A 17 14.11 3.03 -19.76
C PRO A 17 13.98 1.94 -18.69
N VAL A 18 13.15 0.93 -18.96
CA VAL A 18 12.97 -0.22 -18.06
C VAL A 18 14.30 -0.93 -17.73
N SER A 19 15.28 -0.94 -18.64
CA SER A 19 16.62 -1.48 -18.36
C SER A 19 17.33 -0.77 -17.21
N TRP A 20 17.11 0.53 -17.04
CA TRP A 20 17.63 1.28 -15.90
C TRP A 20 16.93 0.84 -14.59
N VAL A 21 15.61 0.66 -14.64
CA VAL A 21 14.82 0.16 -13.50
C VAL A 21 15.25 -1.25 -13.11
N ASN A 22 15.54 -2.10 -14.10
CA ASN A 22 16.08 -3.44 -13.87
C ASN A 22 17.41 -3.38 -13.11
N ASN A 23 18.36 -2.58 -13.60
CA ASN A 23 19.66 -2.39 -12.97
C ASN A 23 19.51 -1.89 -11.52
N PHE A 24 18.64 -0.89 -11.29
CA PHE A 24 18.35 -0.41 -9.95
C PHE A 24 17.73 -1.49 -9.05
N GLY A 25 16.80 -2.29 -9.56
CA GLY A 25 16.01 -3.24 -8.78
C GLY A 25 16.76 -4.47 -8.24
N HIS A 26 18.02 -4.68 -8.64
CA HIS A 26 18.85 -5.74 -8.06
C HIS A 26 19.18 -5.50 -6.59
N GLU A 27 19.53 -4.27 -6.22
CA GLU A 27 19.91 -3.89 -4.86
C GLU A 27 19.07 -2.72 -4.32
N GLY A 28 18.72 -1.76 -5.18
CA GLY A 28 18.05 -0.52 -4.81
C GLY A 28 16.66 -0.72 -4.23
N LEU A 29 15.93 -1.77 -4.63
CA LEU A 29 14.64 -2.09 -4.02
C LEU A 29 14.79 -2.42 -2.53
N GLY A 30 15.77 -3.27 -2.16
CA GLY A 30 16.02 -3.62 -0.76
C GLY A 30 16.26 -2.38 0.09
N LEU A 31 17.09 -1.47 -0.39
CA LEU A 31 17.39 -0.20 0.29
C LEU A 31 16.15 0.70 0.49
N LEU A 32 15.23 0.74 -0.48
CA LEU A 32 13.98 1.49 -0.34
C LEU A 32 13.07 0.88 0.73
N LEU A 33 12.97 -0.46 0.76
CA LEU A 33 12.17 -1.18 1.74
C LEU A 33 12.76 -1.06 3.15
N ASP A 34 14.08 -1.17 3.28
CA ASP A 34 14.78 -1.03 4.56
C ASP A 34 14.61 0.38 5.15
N GLU A 35 14.74 1.43 4.33
CA GLU A 35 14.52 2.81 4.81
C GLU A 35 13.03 3.06 5.11
N LEU A 36 12.09 2.49 4.36
CA LEU A 36 10.66 2.56 4.68
C LEU A 36 10.36 1.88 6.01
N GLU A 37 10.87 0.67 6.24
CA GLU A 37 10.71 -0.09 7.48
C GLU A 37 11.23 0.70 8.69
N LYS A 38 12.45 1.22 8.58
CA LYS A 38 13.07 2.06 9.61
C LYS A 38 12.24 3.31 9.94
N LEU A 39 11.66 3.98 8.94
CA LEU A 39 10.80 5.14 9.16
C LEU A 39 9.46 4.76 9.80
N LEU A 40 8.90 3.60 9.46
CA LEU A 40 7.67 3.08 10.06
C LEU A 40 7.87 2.61 11.51
N ASP A 41 9.06 2.12 11.86
CA ASP A 41 9.42 1.69 13.23
C ASP A 41 9.76 2.85 14.18
N LYS A 42 9.94 4.07 13.64
CA LYS A 42 10.26 5.24 14.43
C LYS A 42 9.09 5.63 15.33
N LYS A 43 9.26 5.48 16.66
CA LYS A 43 8.24 5.80 17.69
C LYS A 43 7.71 7.24 17.62
N GLN A 44 8.59 8.19 17.34
CA GLN A 44 8.25 9.61 17.21
C GLN A 44 8.54 10.05 15.79
N GLN A 45 7.50 10.32 15.01
CA GLN A 45 7.63 10.77 13.64
C GLN A 45 7.58 12.28 13.54
N GLU A 46 8.60 12.84 12.92
CA GLU A 46 8.66 14.25 12.54
C GLU A 46 8.01 14.47 11.18
N ASN A 47 7.70 15.73 10.86
CA ASN A 47 7.14 16.08 9.54
C ASN A 47 8.05 15.65 8.38
N ILE A 48 9.37 15.67 8.58
CA ILE A 48 10.32 15.22 7.57
C ILE A 48 10.24 13.70 7.33
N ASP A 49 9.97 12.90 8.37
CA ASP A 49 9.82 11.44 8.24
C ASP A 49 8.60 11.10 7.38
N LYS A 50 7.47 11.77 7.63
CA LYS A 50 6.23 11.62 6.84
C LYS A 50 6.45 11.98 5.37
N LYS A 51 7.19 13.07 5.10
CA LYS A 51 7.57 13.45 3.73
C LYS A 51 8.45 12.40 3.06
N ASN A 52 9.41 11.84 3.79
CA ASN A 52 10.27 10.77 3.27
C ASN A 52 9.49 9.49 2.99
N GLN A 53 8.60 9.05 3.91
CA GLN A 53 7.71 7.91 3.70
C GLN A 53 6.86 8.09 2.43
N TYR A 54 6.20 9.24 2.29
CA TYR A 54 5.38 9.49 1.11
C TYR A 54 6.21 9.46 -0.18
N LYS A 55 7.44 10.01 -0.15
CA LYS A 55 8.32 9.96 -1.31
C LYS A 55 8.81 8.53 -1.62
N LEU A 56 9.09 7.72 -0.61
CA LEU A 56 9.41 6.29 -0.78
C LEU A 56 8.25 5.55 -1.46
N ILE A 57 7.01 5.77 -1.02
CA ILE A 57 5.82 5.20 -1.68
C ILE A 57 5.74 5.64 -3.15
N GLN A 58 6.02 6.91 -3.46
CA GLN A 58 6.08 7.38 -4.84
C GLN A 58 7.19 6.71 -5.66
N CYS A 59 8.36 6.46 -5.06
CA CYS A 59 9.44 5.69 -5.69
C CYS A 59 9.01 4.24 -5.96
N LEU A 60 8.39 3.56 -4.99
CA LEU A 60 7.88 2.19 -5.16
C LEU A 60 6.83 2.15 -6.27
N LYS A 61 5.89 3.11 -6.30
CA LYS A 61 4.90 3.24 -7.38
C LYS A 61 5.56 3.35 -8.76
N ALA A 62 6.56 4.22 -8.91
CA ALA A 62 7.29 4.38 -10.15
C ALA A 62 8.04 3.11 -10.55
N PHE A 63 8.70 2.46 -9.58
CA PHE A 63 9.39 1.19 -9.77
C PHE A 63 8.46 0.08 -10.27
N MET A 64 7.26 -0.03 -9.70
CA MET A 64 6.25 -1.03 -10.08
C MET A 64 5.56 -0.78 -11.42
N ASN A 65 5.78 0.38 -12.05
CA ASN A 65 5.11 0.76 -13.30
C ASN A 65 5.69 0.04 -14.55
N ASN A 66 6.11 -1.21 -14.39
CA ASN A 66 6.57 -2.12 -15.43
C ASN A 66 6.54 -3.55 -14.85
N LYS A 67 6.52 -4.56 -15.74
CA LYS A 67 6.42 -5.98 -15.34
C LYS A 67 7.54 -6.40 -14.38
N PHE A 68 8.78 -6.00 -14.63
CA PHE A 68 9.92 -6.39 -13.80
C PHE A 68 9.76 -5.86 -12.36
N GLY A 69 9.53 -4.56 -12.20
CA GLY A 69 9.44 -3.95 -10.88
C GLY A 69 8.26 -4.46 -10.06
N LEU A 70 7.11 -4.69 -10.73
CA LEU A 70 5.97 -5.36 -10.09
C LEU A 70 6.35 -6.78 -9.63
N GLN A 71 6.94 -7.61 -10.49
CA GLN A 71 7.34 -8.97 -10.11
C GLN A 71 8.36 -8.99 -8.96
N ARG A 72 9.28 -8.03 -8.91
CA ARG A 72 10.24 -7.90 -7.79
C ARG A 72 9.55 -7.57 -6.47
N ILE A 73 8.55 -6.69 -6.47
CA ILE A 73 7.75 -6.37 -5.28
C ILE A 73 6.93 -7.58 -4.83
N LEU A 74 6.29 -8.30 -5.76
CA LEU A 74 5.49 -9.49 -5.42
C LEU A 74 6.36 -10.68 -4.97
N GLY A 75 7.62 -10.71 -5.38
CA GLY A 75 8.60 -11.72 -4.98
C GLY A 75 9.33 -11.44 -3.67
N ASP A 76 9.22 -10.24 -3.10
CA ASP A 76 9.81 -9.87 -1.81
C ASP A 76 8.78 -10.03 -0.67
N GLU A 77 9.12 -10.84 0.33
CA GLU A 77 8.19 -11.25 1.41
C GLU A 77 7.76 -10.09 2.32
N ARG A 78 8.56 -9.02 2.39
CA ARG A 78 8.32 -7.88 3.28
C ARG A 78 7.47 -6.80 2.63
N SER A 79 7.51 -6.71 1.30
CA SER A 79 6.95 -5.60 0.54
C SER A 79 5.47 -5.35 0.80
N LEU A 80 4.64 -6.40 0.75
CA LEU A 80 3.20 -6.27 1.03
C LEU A 80 2.92 -5.85 2.47
N LEU A 81 3.68 -6.39 3.43
CA LEU A 81 3.57 -6.01 4.84
C LEU A 81 3.95 -4.55 5.06
N LEU A 82 5.02 -4.06 4.45
CA LEU A 82 5.44 -2.66 4.59
C LEU A 82 4.42 -1.70 3.95
N LEU A 83 3.87 -2.04 2.78
CA LEU A 83 2.78 -1.28 2.18
C LEU A 83 1.53 -1.27 3.09
N ALA A 84 1.13 -2.41 3.63
CA ALA A 84 -0.01 -2.52 4.54
C ALA A 84 0.22 -1.71 5.84
N ARG A 85 1.41 -1.76 6.42
CA ARG A 85 1.81 -0.98 7.60
C ARG A 85 1.78 0.53 7.35
N ALA A 86 2.02 0.96 6.11
CA ALA A 86 2.01 2.38 5.74
C ALA A 86 0.58 2.94 5.51
N ILE A 87 -0.47 2.11 5.60
CA ILE A 87 -1.87 2.57 5.55
C ILE A 87 -2.19 3.37 6.83
N ASP A 88 -2.22 4.69 6.68
CA ASP A 88 -2.47 5.65 7.76
C ASP A 88 -3.46 6.75 7.30
N PRO A 89 -4.70 6.77 7.83
CA PRO A 89 -5.70 7.79 7.51
C PRO A 89 -5.26 9.22 7.87
N LYS A 90 -4.29 9.37 8.77
CA LYS A 90 -3.70 10.68 9.14
C LYS A 90 -2.76 11.23 8.06
N GLN A 91 -2.43 10.42 7.04
CA GLN A 91 -1.61 10.80 5.89
C GLN A 91 -2.38 10.53 4.58
N PRO A 92 -3.48 11.26 4.31
CA PRO A 92 -4.45 10.90 3.28
C PRO A 92 -3.85 10.76 1.88
N ASN A 93 -2.91 11.63 1.50
CA ASN A 93 -2.24 11.57 0.19
C ASN A 93 -1.38 10.31 0.02
N MET A 94 -0.65 9.93 1.08
CA MET A 94 0.18 8.73 1.07
C MET A 94 -0.70 7.47 1.07
N MET A 95 -1.70 7.44 1.94
CA MET A 95 -2.65 6.33 2.00
C MET A 95 -3.37 6.13 0.66
N THR A 96 -3.78 7.21 -0.02
CA THR A 96 -4.40 7.16 -1.35
C THR A 96 -3.51 6.42 -2.36
N GLU A 97 -2.20 6.69 -2.35
CA GLU A 97 -1.27 6.01 -3.26
C GLU A 97 -1.08 4.54 -2.89
N ILE A 98 -1.00 4.24 -1.59
CA ILE A 98 -0.84 2.86 -1.09
C ILE A 98 -2.06 2.02 -1.46
N VAL A 99 -3.28 2.47 -1.16
CA VAL A 99 -4.49 1.67 -1.45
C VAL A 99 -4.70 1.50 -2.95
N LYS A 100 -4.28 2.46 -3.79
CA LYS A 100 -4.26 2.29 -5.25
C LYS A 100 -3.27 1.22 -5.71
N ILE A 101 -2.05 1.22 -5.14
CA ILE A 101 -1.06 0.16 -5.39
C ILE A 101 -1.64 -1.20 -5.01
N LEU A 102 -2.17 -1.33 -3.80
CA LEU A 102 -2.71 -2.60 -3.31
C LEU A 102 -3.94 -3.06 -4.11
N SER A 103 -4.78 -2.13 -4.55
CA SER A 103 -5.90 -2.42 -5.47
C SER A 103 -5.40 -3.01 -6.78
N ALA A 104 -4.37 -2.40 -7.39
CA ALA A 104 -3.78 -2.91 -8.62
C ALA A 104 -3.20 -4.32 -8.41
N ILE A 105 -2.47 -4.54 -7.31
CA ILE A 105 -1.92 -5.87 -6.96
C ILE A 105 -3.03 -6.91 -6.81
N CYS A 106 -4.13 -6.55 -6.15
CA CYS A 106 -5.30 -7.42 -5.95
C CYS A 106 -5.99 -7.81 -7.27
N ILE A 107 -5.92 -6.95 -8.29
CA ILE A 107 -6.54 -7.18 -9.60
C ILE A 107 -5.61 -7.97 -10.53
N VAL A 108 -4.31 -7.66 -10.51
CA VAL A 108 -3.35 -8.20 -11.49
C VAL A 108 -2.56 -9.40 -10.99
N GLY A 109 -2.51 -9.64 -9.68
CA GLY A 109 -1.74 -10.74 -9.12
C GLY A 109 -2.45 -12.09 -9.23
N GLU A 110 -1.68 -13.14 -9.01
CA GLU A 110 -2.15 -14.53 -9.05
C GLU A 110 -3.01 -14.88 -7.83
N GLU A 111 -3.72 -16.01 -7.84
CA GLU A 111 -4.67 -16.40 -6.79
C GLU A 111 -4.10 -16.30 -5.37
N ASN A 112 -2.83 -16.68 -5.17
CA ASN A 112 -2.17 -16.66 -3.87
C ASN A 112 -1.83 -15.24 -3.36
N ILE A 113 -1.91 -14.20 -4.21
CA ILE A 113 -1.53 -12.85 -3.80
C ILE A 113 -2.54 -12.26 -2.84
N LEU A 114 -3.82 -12.61 -3.00
CA LEU A 114 -4.88 -12.08 -2.19
C LEU A 114 -4.73 -12.55 -0.74
N ASP A 115 -4.43 -13.82 -0.53
CA ASP A 115 -4.17 -14.39 0.80
C ASP A 115 -2.96 -13.72 1.46
N LYS A 116 -1.87 -13.54 0.71
CA LYS A 116 -0.68 -12.83 1.20
C LYS A 116 -0.99 -11.38 1.57
N LEU A 117 -1.77 -10.68 0.74
CA LEU A 117 -2.19 -9.31 0.99
C LEU A 117 -3.08 -9.21 2.24
N LEU A 118 -4.08 -10.07 2.37
CA LEU A 118 -4.96 -10.12 3.55
C LEU A 118 -4.17 -10.48 4.80
N GLY A 119 -3.21 -11.40 4.71
CA GLY A 119 -2.29 -11.74 5.81
C GLY A 119 -1.42 -10.55 6.22
N ALA A 120 -0.88 -9.81 5.26
CA ALA A 120 -0.11 -8.59 5.50
C ALA A 120 -0.94 -7.49 6.20
N ILE A 121 -2.18 -7.26 5.74
CA ILE A 121 -3.11 -6.30 6.36
C ILE A 121 -3.47 -6.74 7.78
N THR A 122 -3.74 -8.03 7.99
CA THR A 122 -4.03 -8.60 9.32
C THR A 122 -2.84 -8.39 10.27
N THR A 123 -1.63 -8.76 9.84
CA THR A 123 -0.40 -8.60 10.62
C THR A 123 -0.12 -7.13 10.97
N ALA A 124 -0.33 -6.22 10.01
CA ALA A 124 -0.16 -4.78 10.23
C ALA A 124 -1.16 -4.21 11.24
N ALA A 125 -2.37 -4.76 11.28
CA ALA A 125 -3.43 -4.34 12.20
C ALA A 125 -3.23 -4.88 13.62
N GLU A 126 -2.82 -6.15 13.75
CA GLU A 126 -2.46 -6.77 15.02
C GLU A 126 -1.35 -5.98 15.73
N ARG A 127 -0.32 -5.53 14.99
CA ARG A 127 0.74 -4.66 15.54
C ARG A 127 0.22 -3.36 16.15
N ASN A 128 -0.96 -2.91 15.73
CA ASN A 128 -1.60 -1.67 16.20
C ASN A 128 -2.82 -1.95 17.11
N ASN A 129 -3.06 -3.20 17.50
CA ASN A 129 -4.23 -3.64 18.30
C ASN A 129 -5.56 -3.10 17.75
N ARG A 130 -5.76 -3.17 16.42
CA ARG A 130 -6.98 -2.71 15.75
C ARG A 130 -7.50 -3.74 14.76
N GLU A 131 -8.77 -3.61 14.41
CA GLU A 131 -9.40 -4.39 13.32
C GLU A 131 -8.73 -4.10 11.98
N ARG A 132 -8.54 -5.14 11.16
CA ARG A 132 -7.71 -5.06 9.95
C ARG A 132 -8.22 -4.11 8.88
N PHE A 133 -9.53 -3.88 8.84
CA PHE A 133 -10.18 -2.98 7.89
C PHE A 133 -10.56 -1.61 8.45
N SER A 134 -10.42 -1.38 9.77
CA SER A 134 -10.67 -0.07 10.41
C SER A 134 -10.02 1.10 9.66
N PRO A 135 -8.75 1.04 9.24
CA PRO A 135 -8.07 2.20 8.64
C PRO A 135 -8.63 2.54 7.26
N ILE A 136 -9.08 1.53 6.52
CA ILE A 136 -9.65 1.70 5.19
C ILE A 136 -11.03 2.37 5.32
N VAL A 137 -11.81 1.96 6.33
CA VAL A 137 -13.11 2.56 6.67
C VAL A 137 -12.94 4.01 7.15
N GLU A 138 -11.98 4.28 8.05
CA GLU A 138 -11.63 5.65 8.48
C GLU A 138 -11.25 6.55 7.29
N GLY A 139 -10.49 6.02 6.33
CA GLY A 139 -10.15 6.75 5.11
C GLY A 139 -11.36 7.04 4.20
N LEU A 140 -12.37 6.16 4.21
CA LEU A 140 -13.63 6.35 3.50
C LEU A 140 -14.52 7.40 4.17
N GLU A 141 -14.46 7.54 5.50
CA GLU A 141 -15.20 8.55 6.27
C GLU A 141 -14.63 9.96 6.15
N ASN A 142 -13.41 10.12 5.63
CA ASN A 142 -12.75 11.42 5.55
C ASN A 142 -13.35 12.31 4.45
N GLN A 143 -14.34 13.13 4.84
CA GLN A 143 -15.08 14.04 3.96
C GLN A 143 -14.21 15.13 3.30
N GLU A 144 -13.04 15.45 3.88
CA GLU A 144 -12.12 16.44 3.34
C GLU A 144 -11.19 15.85 2.25
N ALA A 145 -11.12 14.52 2.16
CA ALA A 145 -10.20 13.79 1.28
C ALA A 145 -10.95 12.93 0.25
N LEU A 146 -11.73 13.55 -0.64
CA LEU A 146 -12.52 12.85 -1.65
C LEU A 146 -11.72 11.83 -2.48
N GLN A 147 -10.47 12.13 -2.83
CA GLN A 147 -9.62 11.19 -3.56
C GLN A 147 -9.27 9.95 -2.75
N LEU A 148 -9.13 10.08 -1.42
CA LEU A 148 -8.92 8.95 -0.52
C LEU A 148 -10.20 8.10 -0.44
N GLN A 149 -11.37 8.73 -0.33
CA GLN A 149 -12.65 8.00 -0.27
C GLN A 149 -12.84 7.11 -1.50
N VAL A 150 -12.63 7.68 -2.70
CA VAL A 150 -12.71 6.94 -3.96
C VAL A 150 -11.70 5.79 -3.98
N ALA A 151 -10.46 6.03 -3.57
CA ALA A 151 -9.41 5.02 -3.55
C ALA A 151 -9.68 3.91 -2.53
N CYS A 152 -10.21 4.22 -1.35
CA CYS A 152 -10.65 3.24 -0.35
C CYS A 152 -11.78 2.37 -0.89
N MET A 153 -12.80 2.96 -1.51
CA MET A 153 -13.91 2.19 -2.09
C MET A 153 -13.43 1.29 -3.24
N GLN A 154 -12.54 1.78 -4.10
CA GLN A 154 -11.90 0.96 -5.13
C GLN A 154 -11.14 -0.22 -4.53
N PHE A 155 -10.43 0.00 -3.42
CA PHE A 155 -9.69 -1.06 -2.75
C PHE A 155 -10.59 -2.10 -2.09
N ILE A 156 -11.67 -1.66 -1.44
CA ILE A 156 -12.71 -2.55 -0.90
C ILE A 156 -13.28 -3.42 -2.03
N ASN A 157 -13.64 -2.80 -3.15
CA ASN A 157 -14.18 -3.51 -4.31
C ASN A 157 -13.19 -4.54 -4.87
N ALA A 158 -11.91 -4.19 -4.96
CA ALA A 158 -10.87 -5.12 -5.38
C ALA A 158 -10.81 -6.34 -4.44
N LEU A 159 -10.70 -6.12 -3.12
CA LEU A 159 -10.62 -7.21 -2.13
C LEU A 159 -11.87 -8.11 -2.13
N VAL A 160 -13.06 -7.53 -2.23
CA VAL A 160 -14.33 -8.28 -2.15
C VAL A 160 -14.67 -8.99 -3.45
N THR A 161 -14.19 -8.50 -4.60
CA THR A 161 -14.51 -9.07 -5.92
C THR A 161 -13.45 -10.06 -6.41
N SER A 162 -12.20 -9.92 -5.97
CA SER A 162 -11.11 -10.81 -6.39
C SER A 162 -11.29 -12.29 -6.05
N PRO A 163 -11.86 -12.71 -4.90
CA PRO A 163 -12.01 -14.13 -4.62
C PRO A 163 -13.05 -14.84 -5.50
N TYR A 164 -12.73 -16.06 -5.94
CA TYR A 164 -13.66 -16.92 -6.67
C TYR A 164 -14.78 -17.51 -5.81
N GLU A 165 -14.48 -17.82 -4.54
CA GLU A 165 -15.44 -18.43 -3.61
C GLU A 165 -16.47 -17.42 -3.11
N LEU A 166 -17.75 -17.74 -3.30
CA LEU A 166 -18.85 -16.87 -2.87
C LEU A 166 -18.85 -16.62 -1.37
N ASP A 167 -18.62 -17.67 -0.58
CA ASP A 167 -18.63 -17.58 0.88
C ASP A 167 -17.52 -16.67 1.39
N PHE A 168 -16.34 -16.73 0.77
CA PHE A 168 -15.23 -15.83 1.14
C PHE A 168 -15.53 -14.37 0.76
N ARG A 169 -16.16 -14.12 -0.39
CA ARG A 169 -16.64 -12.76 -0.74
C ARG A 169 -17.67 -12.23 0.27
N ILE A 170 -18.61 -13.08 0.71
CA ILE A 170 -19.61 -12.73 1.72
C ILE A 170 -18.92 -12.45 3.07
N HIS A 171 -17.95 -13.27 3.46
CA HIS A 171 -17.17 -13.08 4.67
C HIS A 171 -16.49 -11.70 4.71
N LEU A 172 -15.74 -11.35 3.66
CA LEU A 172 -15.05 -10.06 3.56
C LEU A 172 -16.02 -8.88 3.59
N ARG A 173 -17.14 -8.96 2.85
CA ARG A 173 -18.17 -7.92 2.85
C ARG A 173 -18.76 -7.71 4.24
N ASN A 174 -19.10 -8.80 4.92
CA ASN A 174 -19.67 -8.74 6.28
C ASN A 174 -18.66 -8.17 7.29
N GLU A 175 -17.37 -8.44 7.10
CA GLU A 175 -16.32 -7.86 7.92
C GLU A 175 -16.22 -6.34 7.73
N PHE A 176 -16.16 -5.83 6.50
CA PHE A 176 -16.21 -4.38 6.24
C PHE A 176 -17.46 -3.71 6.83
N LEU A 177 -18.62 -4.36 6.74
CA LEU A 177 -19.86 -3.87 7.36
C LEU A 177 -19.73 -3.74 8.89
N ARG A 178 -19.10 -4.71 9.56
CA ARG A 178 -18.84 -4.67 11.01
C ARG A 178 -17.77 -3.64 11.39
N SER A 179 -16.81 -3.38 10.52
CA SER A 179 -15.77 -2.36 10.73
C SER A 179 -16.27 -0.91 10.58
N GLY A 180 -17.55 -0.68 10.27
CA GLY A 180 -18.16 0.66 10.21
C GLY A 180 -18.78 1.02 8.86
N LEU A 181 -18.64 0.20 7.82
CA LEU A 181 -19.21 0.53 6.51
C LEU A 181 -20.76 0.60 6.52
N LYS A 182 -21.42 -0.12 7.44
CA LYS A 182 -22.89 -0.14 7.55
C LYS A 182 -23.50 1.23 7.83
N THR A 183 -22.80 2.12 8.52
CA THR A 183 -23.31 3.46 8.86
C THR A 183 -23.16 4.47 7.72
N MET A 184 -22.50 4.09 6.62
CA MET A 184 -22.22 4.94 5.47
C MET A 184 -23.05 4.63 4.21
N LEU A 185 -23.74 3.49 4.18
CA LEU A 185 -24.64 3.06 3.10
C LEU A 185 -26.10 3.33 3.46
#